data_AF-A0A2U8WEM3-F1
#
_entry.id   AF-A0A2U8WEM3-F1
#
_cell.length_a   1.000
_cell.length_b   1.000
_cell.length_c   1.000
_cell.angle_alpha   90.00
_cell.angle_beta   90.00
_cell.angle_gamma   90.00
#
_symmetry.space_group_name_H-M   'P 1'
#
loop_
_entity.id
_entity.type
_entity.pdbx_description
1 polymer ?
#
loop_
_entity_poly.entity_id
_entity_poly.type
_entity_poly.pdbx_seq_one_letter_code
_entity_poly.pdbx_strand_id
1 'polypeptide(L)' 'MKQRELEARIVAIEHALQVIVNCLSDRQSLDRGKLVYLLGAAADEPNAGLSNAGIPKALRRLAESL' A
#
# COMPACT_ATOMS: atom_id res chain seq x y z
N MET A 1 7.19 -23.59 6.22
CA MET A 1 6.17 -22.53 6.30
C MET A 1 6.75 -21.13 6.13
N LYS A 2 7.77 -20.72 6.91
CA LYS A 2 8.37 -19.37 6.84
C LYS A 2 8.81 -18.85 5.46
N GLN A 3 9.28 -19.73 4.57
CA GLN A 3 9.79 -19.31 3.25
C GLN A 3 8.69 -18.92 2.27
N ARG A 4 7.56 -19.64 2.28
CA ARG A 4 6.39 -19.29 1.45
C ARG A 4 5.71 -18.01 1.90
N GLU A 5 5.69 -17.75 3.21
CA GLU A 5 5.23 -16.46 3.75
C GLU A 5 6.16 -15.32 3.34
N LEU A 6 7.47 -15.55 3.32
CA LEU A 6 8.44 -14.56 2.88
C LEU A 6 8.27 -14.24 1.39
N GLU A 7 8.11 -15.26 0.54
CA GLU A 7 7.82 -15.09 -0.89
C GLU A 7 6.51 -14.33 -1.10
N ALA A 8 5.43 -14.68 -0.40
CA ALA A 8 4.16 -13.98 -0.50
C ALA A 8 4.28 -12.49 -0.11
N ARG A 9 5.09 -12.18 0.91
CA ARG A 9 5.36 -10.78 1.33
C ARG A 9 6.19 -10.02 0.30
N ILE A 10 7.17 -10.67 -0.33
CA ILE A 10 7.98 -10.07 -1.40
C ILE A 10 7.10 -9.76 -2.61
N VAL A 11 6.27 -10.71 -3.05
CA VAL A 11 5.35 -10.52 -4.18
C VAL A 11 4.36 -9.39 -3.91
N ALA A 12 3.82 -9.28 -2.68
CA ALA A 12 2.94 -8.19 -2.31
C ALA A 12 3.64 -6.81 -2.36
N ILE A 13 4.92 -6.75 -1.95
CA ILE A 13 5.73 -5.54 -2.02
C ILE A 13 6.03 -5.17 -3.48
N GLU A 14 6.42 -6.13 -4.32
CA GLU A 14 6.65 -5.91 -5.75
C GLU A 14 5.41 -5.37 -6.44
N HIS A 15 4.24 -5.94 -6.13
CA HIS A 15 2.98 -5.50 -6.71
C HIS A 15 2.58 -4.09 -6.27
N ALA A 16 2.82 -3.74 -5.00
CA ALA A 16 2.60 -2.39 -4.49
C ALA A 16 3.55 -1.36 -5.13
N LEU A 17 4.83 -1.72 -5.30
CA LEU A 17 5.81 -0.88 -5.99
C LEU A 17 5.44 -0.66 -7.45
N GLN A 18 4.95 -1.71 -8.14
CA GLN A 18 4.48 -1.59 -9.53
C GLN A 18 3.28 -0.64 -9.64
N VAL A 19 2.33 -0.71 -8.71
CA VAL A 19 1.19 0.22 -8.67
C VAL A 19 1.68 1.65 -8.45
N ILE A 20 2.59 1.87 -7.51
CA ILE A 20 3.18 3.19 -7.26
C ILE A 20 3.90 3.71 -8.50
N VAL A 21 4.72 2.89 -9.16
CA VAL A 21 5.44 3.27 -10.40
C VAL A 21 4.45 3.61 -11.52
N ASN A 22 3.42 2.79 -11.72
CA ASN A 22 2.39 3.04 -12.73
C ASN A 22 1.65 4.35 -12.47
N CYS A 23 1.31 4.62 -11.21
CA CYS A 23 0.69 5.87 -10.78
C CYS A 23 1.63 7.07 -11.01
N LEU A 24 2.91 6.97 -10.63
CA LEU A 24 3.87 8.07 -10.76
C LEU A 24 4.30 8.35 -12.21
N SER A 25 4.25 7.34 -13.07
CA SER A 25 4.62 7.46 -14.49
C SER A 25 3.58 8.24 -15.30
N ASP A 26 2.34 8.31 -14.83
CA ASP A 26 1.26 9.07 -15.47
C ASP A 26 0.95 10.35 -14.67
N ARG A 27 1.76 11.39 -14.94
CA ARG A 27 1.71 12.71 -14.29
C ARG A 27 0.37 13.45 -14.42
N GLN A 28 -0.55 13.01 -15.28
CA GLN A 28 -1.91 13.56 -15.37
C GLN A 28 -2.97 12.75 -14.60
N SER A 29 -2.63 11.56 -14.09
CA SER A 29 -3.60 10.62 -13.49
C SER A 29 -3.62 10.55 -11.96
N LEU A 30 -2.59 11.06 -11.29
CA LEU A 30 -2.50 11.02 -9.83
C LEU A 30 -3.10 12.28 -9.21
N ASP A 31 -4.43 12.25 -9.09
CA ASP A 31 -5.14 13.11 -8.15
C ASP A 31 -4.67 12.79 -6.71
N ARG A 32 -4.15 13.79 -6.00
CA ARG A 32 -3.67 13.65 -4.61
C ARG A 32 -4.76 13.09 -3.71
N GLY A 33 -6.00 13.53 -3.86
CA GLY A 33 -7.15 13.01 -3.12
C GLY A 33 -7.42 11.54 -3.42
N LYS A 34 -7.28 11.10 -4.67
CA LYS A 34 -7.35 9.68 -5.05
C LYS A 34 -6.25 8.86 -4.36
N LEU A 35 -5.04 9.39 -4.24
CA LEU A 35 -3.92 8.73 -3.56
C LEU A 35 -4.17 8.60 -2.05
N VAL A 36 -4.63 9.67 -1.41
CA VAL A 36 -5.05 9.68 0.00
C VAL A 36 -6.18 8.67 0.24
N TYR A 37 -7.18 8.65 -0.64
CA TYR A 37 -8.29 7.71 -0.57
C TYR A 37 -7.84 6.25 -0.66
N LEU A 38 -6.99 5.92 -1.65
CA LEU A 38 -6.49 4.55 -1.85
C LEU A 38 -5.65 4.08 -0.65
N LEU A 39 -4.82 4.94 -0.08
CA LEU A 39 -4.03 4.63 1.11
C LEU A 39 -4.91 4.44 2.35
N GLY A 40 -5.96 5.25 2.51
CA GLY A 40 -6.95 5.09 3.58
C GLY A 40 -7.71 3.77 3.46
N ALA A 41 -8.24 3.47 2.26
CA ALA A 41 -8.96 2.23 1.99
C ALA A 41 -8.09 0.98 2.24
N ALA A 42 -6.82 1.02 1.83
CA ALA A 42 -5.87 -0.06 2.10
C ALA A 42 -5.55 -0.22 3.60
N ALA A 43 -5.62 0.85 4.39
CA ALA A 43 -5.47 0.78 5.84
C ALA A 43 -6.71 0.22 6.55
N ASP A 44 -7.89 0.37 5.94
CA ASP A 44 -9.19 -0.06 6.48
C ASP A 44 -9.60 -1.47 6.04
N GLU A 45 -8.84 -2.08 5.12
CA GLU A 45 -9.02 -3.46 4.71
C GLU A 45 -9.02 -4.39 5.94
N PRO A 46 -10.03 -5.29 6.09
CA PRO A 46 -10.20 -6.13 7.29
C PRO A 46 -8.96 -6.94 7.67
N ASN A 47 -8.11 -7.22 6.70
CA ASN A 47 -6.92 -8.05 6.83
C ASN A 47 -5.60 -7.26 6.81
N ALA A 48 -5.63 -5.93 6.69
CA ALA A 48 -4.45 -5.09 6.53
C ALA A 48 -3.45 -5.21 7.69
N GLY A 49 -3.93 -5.53 8.89
CA GLY A 49 -3.11 -5.72 10.09
C GLY A 49 -2.68 -7.16 10.38
N LEU A 50 -3.21 -8.17 9.66
CA LEU A 50 -2.98 -9.58 10.00
C LEU A 50 -1.50 -9.98 9.93
N SER A 51 -0.79 -9.49 8.93
CA SER A 51 0.64 -9.77 8.74
C SER A 51 1.55 -8.86 9.56
N ASN A 52 1.10 -7.64 9.87
CA ASN A 52 1.81 -6.66 10.69
C ASN A 52 0.85 -5.53 11.10
N ALA A 53 0.58 -5.42 12.40
CA ALA A 53 -0.32 -4.42 12.96
C ALA A 53 0.13 -2.95 12.74
N GLY A 54 1.41 -2.73 12.39
CA GLY A 54 1.96 -1.42 12.07
C GLY A 54 1.63 -0.94 10.65
N ILE A 55 1.23 -1.83 9.73
CA ILE A 55 0.96 -1.48 8.32
C ILE A 55 -0.21 -0.49 8.19
N PRO A 56 -1.39 -0.71 8.80
CA PRO A 56 -2.49 0.25 8.73
C PRO A 56 -2.10 1.65 9.22
N LYS A 57 -1.33 1.71 10.31
CA LYS A 57 -0.86 2.99 10.88
C LYS A 57 0.14 3.70 9.96
N ALA A 58 1.02 2.96 9.30
CA ALA A 58 1.98 3.52 8.36
C ALA A 58 1.29 4.07 7.10
N LEU A 59 0.30 3.36 6.57
CA LEU A 59 -0.50 3.80 5.43
C LEU A 59 -1.29 5.09 5.72
N ARG A 60 -1.92 5.17 6.90
CA ARG A 60 -2.61 6.40 7.35
C ARG A 60 -1.67 7.59 7.48
N ARG A 61 -0.50 7.40 8.11
CA ARG A 61 0.51 8.46 8.23
C ARG A 61 1.03 8.93 6.87
N LEU A 62 1.20 8.01 5.92
CA LEU A 62 1.60 8.35 4.57
C LEU A 62 0.52 9.21 3.89
N ALA A 63 -0.76 8.81 4.01
CA ALA A 63 -1.89 9.58 3.49
C ALA A 63 -1.99 10.98 4.10
N GLU A 64 -1.75 11.13 5.40
CA GLU A 64 -1.74 12.42 6.10
C GLU A 64 -0.57 13.33 5.68
N SER A 65 0.55 12.74 5.24
CA SER A 65 1.76 13.48 4.84
C SER A 65 1.78 13.94 3.38
N LEU A 66 0.89 13.39 2.56
CA LEU A 66 0.79 13.67 1.12
C LEU A 66 0.05 14.96 0.89
#